data_AF-A0A1G0X286-F1
#
_entry.id   AF-A0A1G0X286-F1
#
_cell.length_a   1.000
_cell.length_b   1.000
_cell.length_c   1.000
_cell.angle_alpha   90.00
_cell.angle_beta   90.00
_cell.angle_gamma   90.00
#
_symmetry.space_group_name_H-M   'P 1'
#
loop_
_entity.id
_entity.type
_entity.pdbx_description
1 polymer ?
#
loop_
_entity_poly.entity_id
_entity_poly.type
_entity_poly.pdbx_seq_one_letter_code
_entity_poly.pdbx_strand_id
1 'polypeptide(L)'
;MTIPYKVMRWDDWFFHPEFQIFYNKVSDLYKNNSSYRHAIELNINEFLTRFFLKNKLDNNHYSNAQELCLAYLLEECAVMCLWVYGQYDFELYPSGRNQAMHATYEKLIKAQYPLLLRSVTIRFKKYNKVVAPELNS
;
A
#
# COMPACT_ATOMS: atom_id res chain seq x y z
N MET A 1 14.48 -16.20 -10.11
CA MET A 1 14.89 -15.76 -8.75
C MET A 1 15.82 -16.81 -8.19
N THR A 2 17.03 -16.44 -7.77
CA THR A 2 18.03 -17.36 -7.20
C THR A 2 18.18 -17.23 -5.69
N ILE A 3 17.69 -16.13 -5.10
CA ILE A 3 17.59 -15.96 -3.66
C ILE A 3 16.36 -16.69 -3.11
N PRO A 4 16.38 -17.16 -1.85
CA PRO A 4 15.20 -17.72 -1.19
C PRO A 4 14.04 -16.74 -1.22
N TYR A 5 12.84 -17.23 -1.55
CA TYR A 5 11.63 -16.42 -1.60
C TYR A 5 10.43 -17.20 -1.08
N LYS A 6 9.45 -16.46 -0.54
CA LYS A 6 8.15 -16.98 -0.14
C LYS A 6 7.09 -16.19 -0.88
N VAL A 7 6.15 -16.90 -1.52
CA VAL A 7 4.96 -16.29 -2.10
C VAL A 7 3.86 -16.33 -1.04
N MET A 8 3.24 -15.18 -0.79
CA MET A 8 2.10 -15.04 0.10
C MET A 8 0.92 -14.45 -0.67
N ARG A 9 -0.28 -14.73 -0.19
CA ARG A 9 -1.54 -14.18 -0.68
C ARG A 9 -2.16 -13.29 0.38
N TRP A 10 -3.14 -12.50 -0.05
CA TRP A 10 -3.86 -11.59 0.84
C TRP A 10 -4.52 -12.33 2.01
N ASP A 11 -5.17 -13.45 1.70
CA ASP A 11 -5.86 -14.32 2.66
C ASP A 11 -4.95 -14.79 3.81
N ASP A 12 -3.64 -14.96 3.57
CA ASP A 12 -2.68 -15.34 4.61
C ASP A 12 -2.60 -14.29 5.74
N TRP A 13 -2.86 -13.02 5.40
CA TRP A 13 -2.90 -11.91 6.36
C TRP A 13 -4.31 -11.61 6.84
N PHE A 14 -5.30 -11.68 5.95
CA PHE A 14 -6.70 -11.40 6.29
C PHE A 14 -7.23 -12.38 7.34
N PHE A 15 -6.87 -13.67 7.25
CA PHE A 15 -7.24 -14.68 8.23
C PHE A 15 -6.28 -14.77 9.42
N HIS A 16 -5.32 -13.84 9.54
CA HIS A 16 -4.44 -13.80 10.71
C HIS A 16 -5.28 -13.54 11.98
N PRO A 17 -5.03 -14.26 13.11
CA PRO A 17 -5.84 -14.12 14.32
C PRO A 17 -5.94 -12.69 14.87
N GLU A 18 -4.92 -11.87 14.62
CA GLU A 18 -4.86 -10.48 15.06
C GLU A 18 -5.39 -9.46 14.04
N PHE A 19 -5.84 -9.89 12.86
CA PHE A 19 -6.34 -8.99 11.82
C PHE A 19 -7.43 -8.06 12.37
N GLN A 20 -8.42 -8.62 13.08
CA GLN A 20 -9.52 -7.82 13.64
C GLN A 20 -9.04 -6.80 14.67
N ILE A 21 -7.97 -7.09 15.41
CA ILE A 21 -7.38 -6.16 16.40
C ILE A 21 -6.81 -4.95 15.67
N PHE A 22 -6.03 -5.18 14.61
CA PHE A 22 -5.45 -4.07 13.84
C PHE A 22 -6.49 -3.33 13.00
N TYR A 23 -7.50 -4.02 12.48
CA TYR A 23 -8.61 -3.38 11.79
C TYR A 23 -9.37 -2.43 12.71
N ASN A 24 -9.63 -2.83 13.96
CA ASN A 24 -10.24 -1.96 14.96
C ASN A 24 -9.34 -0.76 15.28
N LYS A 25 -8.03 -0.96 15.49
CA LYS A 25 -7.07 0.14 15.73
C LYS A 25 -7.04 1.16 14.59
N VAL A 26 -6.99 0.68 13.35
CA VAL A 26 -6.99 1.53 12.14
C VAL A 26 -8.32 2.27 12.01
N SER A 27 -9.44 1.58 12.23
CA SER A 27 -10.78 2.18 12.21
C SER A 27 -10.95 3.26 13.28
N ASP A 28 -10.47 3.02 14.50
CA ASP A 28 -10.52 3.98 15.59
C ASP A 28 -9.59 5.17 15.32
N LEU A 29 -8.43 4.94 14.71
CA LEU A 29 -7.54 6.01 14.28
C LEU A 29 -8.20 6.89 13.21
N TYR A 30 -8.89 6.28 12.24
CA TYR A 30 -9.67 7.00 11.22
C TYR A 30 -10.79 7.87 11.84
N LYS A 31 -11.50 7.34 12.84
CA LYS A 31 -12.57 8.10 13.51
C LYS A 31 -12.02 9.28 14.32
N ASN A 32 -10.93 9.05 15.06
CA ASN A 32 -10.51 9.95 16.14
C ASN A 32 -9.33 10.86 15.78
N ASN A 33 -8.57 10.56 14.71
CA ASN A 33 -7.42 11.37 14.30
C ASN A 33 -7.69 12.08 12.97
N SER A 34 -7.88 13.41 13.02
CA SER A 34 -8.17 14.23 11.84
C SER A 34 -7.09 14.16 10.77
N SER A 35 -5.80 14.16 11.15
CA SER A 35 -4.69 14.07 10.19
C SER A 35 -4.65 12.74 9.45
N TYR A 36 -4.94 11.63 10.16
CA TYR A 36 -5.00 10.31 9.57
C TYR A 36 -6.24 10.16 8.67
N ARG A 37 -7.41 10.62 9.14
CA ARG A 37 -8.64 10.68 8.34
C ARG A 37 -8.43 11.44 7.04
N HIS A 38 -7.80 12.61 7.11
CA HIS A 38 -7.50 13.42 5.93
C HIS A 38 -6.60 12.68 4.93
N ALA A 39 -5.56 11.99 5.40
CA ALA A 39 -4.69 11.20 4.53
C ALA A 39 -5.45 10.07 3.80
N ILE A 40 -6.37 9.40 4.49
CA ILE A 40 -7.24 8.37 3.90
C ILE A 40 -8.18 8.99 2.85
N GLU A 41 -8.87 10.08 3.19
CA GLU A 41 -9.81 10.76 2.28
C GLU A 41 -9.12 11.30 1.02
N LEU A 42 -7.92 11.89 1.17
CA LEU A 42 -7.10 12.29 0.02
C LEU A 42 -6.78 11.10 -0.87
N ASN A 43 -6.42 9.95 -0.29
CA ASN A 43 -6.09 8.77 -1.06
C ASN A 43 -7.30 8.21 -1.82
N ILE A 44 -8.48 8.19 -1.20
CA ILE A 44 -9.74 7.82 -1.83
C ILE A 44 -10.01 8.74 -3.03
N ASN A 45 -9.94 10.06 -2.83
CA ASN A 45 -10.21 11.04 -3.88
C ASN A 45 -9.24 10.89 -5.06
N GLU A 46 -7.95 10.72 -4.80
CA GLU A 46 -6.94 10.49 -5.83
C GLU A 46 -7.20 9.21 -6.64
N PHE A 47 -7.55 8.12 -5.94
CA PHE A 47 -7.85 6.84 -6.58
C PHE A 47 -9.12 6.92 -7.43
N LEU A 48 -10.22 7.41 -6.85
CA LEU A 48 -11.51 7.49 -7.52
C LEU A 48 -11.47 8.45 -8.72
N THR A 49 -10.77 9.58 -8.61
CA THR A 49 -10.59 10.51 -9.73
C THR A 49 -9.94 9.80 -10.93
N ARG A 50 -8.85 9.06 -10.71
CA ARG A 50 -8.20 8.28 -11.77
C ARG A 50 -9.06 7.14 -12.28
N PHE A 51 -9.76 6.45 -11.39
CA PHE A 51 -10.60 5.30 -11.72
C PHE A 51 -11.81 5.71 -12.58
N PHE A 52 -12.51 6.78 -12.22
CA PHE A 52 -13.67 7.28 -12.95
C PHE A 52 -13.26 7.82 -14.32
N LEU A 53 -12.16 8.58 -14.39
CA LEU A 53 -11.64 9.09 -15.65
C LEU A 53 -11.26 7.95 -16.60
N LYS A 54 -10.56 6.93 -16.11
CA LYS A 54 -10.13 5.78 -16.92
C LYS A 54 -11.30 4.95 -17.43
N ASN A 55 -12.33 4.76 -16.60
CA ASN A 55 -13.47 3.90 -16.92
C ASN A 55 -14.68 4.68 -17.49
N LYS A 56 -14.57 6.00 -17.67
CA LYS A 56 -15.64 6.87 -18.15
C LYS A 56 -16.94 6.74 -17.35
N LEU A 57 -16.82 6.63 -16.03
CA LEU A 57 -17.95 6.51 -15.11
C LEU A 57 -18.52 7.88 -14.76
N ASP A 58 -19.83 7.93 -14.51
CA ASP A 58 -20.51 9.13 -14.02
C ASP A 58 -20.48 9.21 -12.49
N ASN A 59 -20.88 10.36 -11.94
CA ASN A 59 -20.85 10.61 -10.49
C ASN A 59 -21.95 9.87 -9.71
N ASN A 60 -22.89 9.17 -10.37
CA ASN A 60 -24.00 8.50 -9.69
C ASN A 60 -23.51 7.34 -8.81
N HIS A 61 -22.33 6.81 -9.10
CA HIS A 61 -21.70 5.73 -8.34
C HIS A 61 -20.70 6.22 -7.28
N TYR A 62 -20.49 7.53 -7.15
CA TYR A 62 -19.39 8.07 -6.35
C TYR A 62 -19.51 7.73 -4.86
N SER A 63 -20.71 7.86 -4.27
CA SER A 63 -20.92 7.56 -2.84
C SER A 63 -20.58 6.10 -2.51
N ASN A 64 -21.12 5.15 -3.28
CA ASN A 64 -20.83 3.73 -3.09
C ASN A 64 -19.34 3.43 -3.32
N ALA A 65 -18.72 4.06 -4.33
CA ALA A 65 -17.30 3.89 -4.61
C ALA A 65 -16.42 4.42 -3.46
N GLN A 66 -16.83 5.50 -2.80
CA GLN A 66 -16.14 6.06 -1.64
C GLN A 66 -16.18 5.11 -0.44
N GLU A 67 -17.35 4.54 -0.14
CA GLU A 67 -17.50 3.56 0.95
C GLU A 67 -16.67 2.29 0.71
N LEU A 68 -16.69 1.76 -0.51
CA LEU A 68 -15.90 0.59 -0.89
C LEU A 68 -14.40 0.88 -0.85
N CYS A 69 -13.98 2.07 -1.32
CA CYS A 69 -12.57 2.47 -1.28
C CYS A 69 -12.09 2.69 0.16
N LEU A 70 -12.94 3.25 1.03
CA LEU A 70 -12.64 3.36 2.45
C LEU A 70 -12.45 1.99 3.08
N ALA A 71 -13.38 1.05 2.87
CA ALA A 71 -13.28 -0.31 3.39
C ALA A 71 -11.98 -1.00 2.94
N TYR A 72 -11.65 -0.88 1.64
CA TYR A 72 -10.39 -1.37 1.08
C TYR A 72 -9.16 -0.79 1.78
N LEU A 73 -9.11 0.54 1.98
CA LEU A 73 -7.94 1.19 2.59
C LEU A 73 -7.78 0.84 4.07
N LEU A 74 -8.89 0.73 4.82
CA LEU A 74 -8.84 0.30 6.22
C LEU A 74 -8.31 -1.12 6.33
N GLU A 75 -8.75 -2.02 5.44
CA GLU A 75 -8.24 -3.39 5.36
C GLU A 75 -6.75 -3.41 4.98
N GLU A 76 -6.33 -2.65 3.97
CA GLU A 76 -4.93 -2.57 3.52
C GLU A 76 -4.00 -2.07 4.63
N CYS A 77 -4.45 -1.04 5.36
CA CYS A 77 -3.69 -0.49 6.47
C CYS A 77 -3.66 -1.45 7.68
N ALA A 78 -4.72 -2.23 7.92
CA ALA A 78 -4.73 -3.26 8.96
C ALA A 78 -3.77 -4.41 8.64
N VAL A 79 -3.77 -4.88 7.38
CA VAL A 79 -2.82 -5.89 6.90
C VAL A 79 -1.38 -5.38 6.98
N MET A 80 -1.13 -4.11 6.63
CA MET A 80 0.19 -3.50 6.76
C MET A 80 0.72 -3.56 8.19
N CYS A 81 -0.14 -3.37 9.20
CA CYS A 81 0.27 -3.50 10.61
C CYS A 81 0.70 -4.94 10.96
N LEU A 82 0.13 -5.96 10.33
CA LEU A 82 0.50 -7.36 10.55
C LEU A 82 1.86 -7.73 9.96
N TRP A 83 2.35 -7.00 8.94
CA TRP A 83 3.61 -7.32 8.28
C TRP A 83 4.83 -7.25 9.20
N VAL A 84 4.72 -6.59 10.36
CA VAL A 84 5.78 -6.60 11.39
C VAL A 84 6.09 -8.01 11.87
N TYR A 85 5.13 -8.94 11.85
CA TYR A 85 5.33 -10.35 12.20
C TYR A 85 6.20 -11.10 11.19
N GLY A 86 6.23 -10.65 9.94
CA GLY A 86 7.14 -11.17 8.93
C GLY A 86 8.59 -10.71 9.10
N GLN A 87 8.86 -9.80 10.04
CA GLN A 87 10.17 -9.20 10.30
C GLN A 87 10.85 -8.66 9.03
N TYR A 88 10.05 -8.07 8.14
CA TYR A 88 10.56 -7.50 6.89
C TYR A 88 11.26 -6.16 7.15
N ASP A 89 12.55 -6.05 6.84
CA ASP A 89 13.32 -4.80 6.98
C ASP A 89 12.83 -3.69 6.05
N PHE A 90 12.41 -4.08 4.85
CA PHE A 90 12.04 -3.19 3.76
C PHE A 90 10.72 -3.60 3.13
N GLU A 91 9.94 -2.59 2.74
CA GLU A 91 8.75 -2.77 1.91
C GLU A 91 9.02 -2.12 0.55
N LEU A 92 8.92 -2.90 -0.51
CA LEU A 92 9.20 -2.45 -1.86
C LEU A 92 7.90 -2.26 -2.65
N TYR A 93 7.60 -1.01 -3.02
CA TYR A 93 6.50 -0.66 -3.92
C TYR A 93 7.04 0.27 -5.01
N PRO A 94 6.95 -0.07 -6.31
CA PRO A 94 7.59 0.72 -7.37
C PRO A 94 7.21 2.20 -7.37
N SER A 95 5.91 2.50 -7.26
CA SER A 95 5.38 3.88 -7.20
C SER A 95 5.47 4.51 -5.81
N GLY A 96 5.96 3.77 -4.81
CA GLY A 96 5.94 4.15 -3.40
C GLY A 96 4.61 3.87 -2.69
N ARG A 97 4.64 4.07 -1.38
CA ARG A 97 3.44 3.95 -0.52
C ARG A 97 2.41 4.99 -0.90
N ASN A 98 1.15 4.59 -0.85
CA ASN A 98 0.04 5.52 -0.89
C ASN A 98 0.00 6.34 0.42
N GLN A 99 -0.80 7.41 0.45
CA GLN A 99 -0.86 8.32 1.60
C GLN A 99 -1.41 7.62 2.86
N ALA A 100 -2.36 6.68 2.69
CA ALA A 100 -2.96 5.91 3.76
C ALA A 100 -1.93 5.01 4.48
N MET A 101 -1.18 4.22 3.73
CA MET A 101 -0.11 3.35 4.22
C MET A 101 1.03 4.16 4.85
N HIS A 102 1.40 5.30 4.25
CA HIS A 102 2.40 6.19 4.84
C HIS A 102 1.97 6.71 6.21
N ALA A 103 0.74 7.22 6.32
CA ALA A 103 0.18 7.70 7.59
C ALA A 103 0.06 6.56 8.62
N THR A 104 -0.29 5.35 8.17
CA THR A 104 -0.37 4.15 9.03
C THR A 104 0.98 3.78 9.60
N TYR A 105 2.02 3.79 8.77
CA TYR A 105 3.39 3.55 9.22
C TYR A 105 3.82 4.54 10.30
N GLU A 106 3.63 5.84 10.05
CA GLU A 106 4.04 6.89 10.99
C GLU A 106 3.28 6.84 12.32
N LYS A 107 1.98 6.49 12.30
CA LYS A 107 1.13 6.50 13.50
C LYS A 107 1.11 5.20 14.28
N LEU A 108 1.19 4.04 13.62
CA LEU A 108 0.95 2.74 14.25
C LEU A 108 2.17 1.81 14.27
N ILE A 109 3.17 2.01 13.39
CA ILE A 109 4.26 1.05 13.22
C ILE A 109 5.60 1.62 13.70
N LYS A 110 5.98 2.79 13.19
CA LYS A 110 7.33 3.37 13.32
C LYS A 110 7.80 3.53 14.76
N ALA A 111 6.91 3.88 15.68
CA ALA A 111 7.26 4.10 17.09
C ALA A 111 7.72 2.80 17.78
N GLN A 112 7.16 1.64 17.38
CA GLN A 112 7.46 0.34 17.98
C GLN A 112 8.49 -0.45 17.16
N TYR A 113 8.46 -0.30 15.83
CA TYR A 113 9.26 -1.08 14.89
C TYR A 113 9.99 -0.18 13.86
N PRO A 114 10.87 0.73 14.29
CA PRO A 114 11.47 1.75 13.40
C PRO A 114 12.40 1.16 12.32
N LEU A 115 12.88 -0.07 12.49
CA LEU A 115 13.78 -0.76 11.56
C LEU A 115 13.04 -1.65 10.55
N LEU A 116 11.76 -1.94 10.79
CA LEU A 116 10.94 -2.78 9.92
C LEU A 116 10.15 -1.93 8.94
N LEU A 117 9.79 -2.53 7.80
CA LEU A 117 8.96 -1.93 6.77
C LEU A 117 9.47 -0.55 6.36
N ARG A 118 10.77 -0.41 6.10
CA ARG A 118 11.29 0.83 5.52
C ARG A 118 10.91 0.89 4.04
N SER A 119 10.23 1.96 3.64
CA SER A 119 9.72 2.12 2.27
C SER A 119 10.86 2.23 1.25
N VAL A 120 10.82 1.42 0.19
CA VAL A 120 11.74 1.44 -0.96
C VAL A 120 10.92 1.62 -2.25
N THR A 121 11.33 2.57 -3.09
CA THR A 121 10.71 2.82 -4.41
C THR A 121 11.65 2.43 -5.54
N ILE A 122 11.10 2.09 -6.71
CA ILE A 122 11.88 1.72 -7.88
C ILE A 122 11.63 2.70 -9.00
N ARG A 123 12.71 3.27 -9.55
CA ARG A 123 12.66 4.03 -10.80
C ARG A 123 13.06 3.13 -11.97
N PHE A 124 12.16 2.97 -12.93
CA PHE A 124 12.47 2.30 -14.19
C PHE A 124 13.14 3.28 -15.17
N LYS A 125 14.24 2.85 -15.78
CA LYS A 125 14.91 3.55 -16.87
C LYS A 125 15.10 2.60 -18.05
N LYS A 126 14.62 3.01 -19.22
CA LYS A 126 14.85 2.26 -20.46
C LYS A 126 16.29 2.48 -20.90
N TYR A 127 17.03 1.40 -21.06
CA TYR A 127 18.33 1.40 -21.71
C TYR A 127 18.17 0.75 -23.08
N ASN A 128 18.59 1.43 -24.14
CA ASN A 128 18.65 0.83 -25.46
C ASN A 128 19.82 -0.17 -25.47
N LYS A 129 19.61 -1.36 -26.07
CA LYS A 129 20.71 -2.31 -26.29
C LYS A 129 21.77 -1.61 -27.14
N VAL A 130 22.97 -1.44 -26.60
CA VAL A 130 24.15 -1.17 -27.42
C VAL A 130 24.42 -2.47 -28.17
N VAL A 131 24.15 -2.50 -29.47
CA VAL A 131 24.56 -3.60 -30.34
C VAL A 131 26.09 -3.51 -30.37
N ALA A 132 26.77 -4.46 -29.73
CA ALA A 132 28.21 -4.55 -29.84
C ALA A 132 28.57 -4.76 -31.32
N PRO A 133 29.55 -4.03 -31.89
CA PRO A 133 29.99 -4.27 -33.25
C PRO A 133 30.53 -5.70 -33.34
N GLU A 134 30.01 -6.48 -34.29
CA GLU A 134 30.54 -7.79 -34.61
C GLU A 134 32.01 -7.65 -35.02
N LEU A 135 32.91 -8.27 -34.26
CA LEU A 135 34.30 -8.43 -34.63
C LEU A 135 34.34 -9.41 -35.81
N ASN A 136 34.35 -8.87 -37.02
CA ASN A 136 34.65 -9.63 -38.23
C ASN A 136 36.12 -10.07 -38.16
N SER A 137 36.32 -11.35 -37.89
CA SER A 137 37.58 -12.10 -38.04
C SER A 137 37.90 -12.39 -39.49
#